data_AF-A0A0U1XSA6-F1
#
_entry.id   AF-A0A0U1XSA6-F1
#
_cell.length_a   1.000
_cell.length_b   1.000
_cell.length_c   1.000
_cell.angle_alpha   90.00
_cell.angle_beta   90.00
_cell.angle_gamma   90.00
#
_symmetry.space_group_name_H-M   'P 1'
#
loop_
_entity.id
_entity.type
_entity.pdbx_description
1 polymer ?
#
loop_
_entity_poly.entity_id
_entity_poly.type
_entity_poly.pdbx_seq_one_letter_code
_entity_poly.pdbx_strand_id
1 'polypeptide(L)'
;MNKDGNVVFPATPGIVNFQAASSKGGQGKVSSKIYNNNLKQSKTILLKKKIGDIGITKYLPSFSKEWKNTIYSYNKNTLKNIPVNDLNINKIIKGYFNLYFKDHKYTGSKFILLKRRRNLLRRIHVSNAEIKHTNNKAIITLYTLNREKNVLKKKYLKINKKISKKLIAKRYFLLYKENIEKIYKILGEYKDQYIFISDIIRKTKFIKYKLEYLNKFIKLKDLYLKKVWGVILNQYARKYLKYLRKYDLLYSLNQYKFNRLVFLPKLSNILNKILGKKIEYNIINLKSVAYHTDLFTNALALKLRKRRINYINSMFSILNRAYLPNINTIKERSIIKGDQKMDLFQSKFKDLKIISNIVFPAMPEGIAGSLAPTSSLSKLLDGTYPSDINNGIMHSSDANKENIHNTIYNSIGYKNMAGIRLEVKGRLTKRYRADRSIYSLKWKGGLKNVDSSFRGLSSVLFRGNSKSNVTYSIAKSKRRIGAFAVKGWIGGK
;
A
#
# COMPACT_ATOMS: atom_id res chain seq x y z
N MET A 1 -7.81 -36.85 15.63
CA MET A 1 -7.67 -38.25 15.22
C MET A 1 -7.47 -39.06 16.48
N ASN A 2 -8.53 -39.75 16.94
CA ASN A 2 -8.37 -40.88 17.84
C ASN A 2 -8.08 -42.12 16.98
N LYS A 3 -7.48 -43.14 17.60
CA LYS A 3 -6.81 -44.28 16.95
C LYS A 3 -7.69 -45.19 16.09
N ASP A 4 -9.01 -45.01 16.08
CA ASP A 4 -9.92 -45.94 15.38
C ASP A 4 -10.72 -45.31 14.25
N GLY A 5 -10.15 -44.36 13.50
CA GLY A 5 -10.57 -44.05 12.12
C GLY A 5 -12.03 -43.63 11.86
N ASN A 6 -12.89 -43.54 12.87
CA ASN A 6 -14.32 -43.36 12.71
C ASN A 6 -14.68 -41.87 12.80
N VAL A 7 -15.26 -41.39 11.71
CA VAL A 7 -15.80 -40.03 11.57
C VAL A 7 -17.13 -39.98 12.31
N VAL A 8 -17.13 -39.44 13.52
CA VAL A 8 -18.36 -39.12 14.26
C VAL A 8 -18.92 -37.81 13.70
N PHE A 9 -19.95 -37.91 12.85
CA PHE A 9 -20.78 -36.78 12.46
C PHE A 9 -21.71 -36.40 13.63
N PRO A 10 -21.92 -35.11 13.93
CA PRO A 10 -22.99 -34.73 14.84
C PRO A 10 -24.34 -35.07 14.20
N ALA A 11 -25.13 -35.88 14.90
CA ALA A 11 -26.46 -36.27 14.48
C ALA A 11 -27.31 -35.03 14.21
N THR A 12 -27.79 -34.92 12.97
CA THR A 12 -28.94 -34.10 12.57
C THR A 12 -30.14 -34.53 13.42
N PRO A 13 -30.91 -33.61 14.02
CA PRO A 13 -32.16 -33.97 14.66
C PRO A 13 -33.11 -34.46 13.57
N GLY A 14 -33.50 -35.73 13.66
CA GLY A 14 -34.49 -36.34 12.77
C GLY A 14 -35.81 -35.58 12.84
N ILE A 15 -36.35 -35.30 11.65
CA ILE A 15 -37.75 -34.97 11.47
C ILE A 15 -38.53 -36.22 11.85
N VAL A 16 -39.10 -36.24 13.05
CA VAL A 16 -40.08 -37.25 13.45
C VAL A 16 -41.39 -36.88 12.77
N ASN A 17 -41.72 -37.59 11.69
CA ASN A 17 -43.06 -37.60 11.13
C ASN A 17 -44.01 -38.19 12.18
N PHE A 18 -44.79 -37.32 12.83
CA PHE A 18 -45.93 -37.76 13.62
C PHE A 18 -47.07 -38.14 12.66
N GLN A 19 -47.29 -39.45 12.48
CA GLN A 19 -48.54 -39.98 11.96
C GLN A 19 -49.66 -39.60 12.93
N ALA A 20 -50.65 -38.85 12.45
CA ALA A 20 -51.82 -38.46 13.20
C ALA A 20 -52.72 -39.69 13.45
N ALA A 21 -52.66 -40.22 14.67
CA ALA A 21 -53.70 -41.12 15.18
C ALA A 21 -54.85 -40.26 15.74
N SER A 22 -55.95 -40.21 14.98
CA SER A 22 -57.25 -39.72 15.42
C SER A 22 -57.90 -40.76 16.34
N SER A 23 -58.05 -40.47 17.63
CA SER A 23 -59.14 -41.04 18.43
C SER A 23 -59.50 -40.14 19.62
N LYS A 24 -60.55 -39.36 19.38
CA LYS A 24 -61.67 -39.00 20.27
C LYS A 24 -61.42 -38.90 21.78
N GLY A 25 -61.81 -37.74 22.32
CA GLY A 25 -62.44 -37.64 23.63
C GLY A 25 -61.54 -37.10 24.73
N GLY A 26 -61.62 -35.79 24.98
CA GLY A 26 -61.03 -35.14 26.14
C GLY A 26 -60.50 -33.75 25.82
N GLN A 27 -61.28 -32.71 26.15
CA GLN A 27 -60.80 -31.34 26.16
C GLN A 27 -59.74 -31.15 27.27
N GLY A 28 -58.51 -31.55 26.99
CA GLY A 28 -57.33 -31.21 27.78
C GLY A 28 -56.47 -30.23 27.00
N LYS A 29 -56.49 -28.94 27.35
CA LYS A 29 -55.49 -27.97 26.92
C LYS A 29 -54.12 -28.45 27.41
N VAL A 30 -53.42 -29.26 26.63
CA VAL A 30 -51.98 -29.49 26.81
C VAL A 30 -51.26 -28.22 26.35
N SER A 31 -51.35 -27.18 27.18
CA SER A 31 -50.51 -26.00 27.03
C SER A 31 -49.06 -26.50 27.12
N SER A 32 -48.26 -26.20 26.11
CA SER A 32 -46.84 -26.55 26.05
C SER A 32 -46.12 -25.92 27.26
N LYS A 33 -46.03 -26.66 28.38
CA LYS A 33 -45.42 -26.20 29.65
C LYS A 33 -44.02 -25.63 29.43
N ILE A 34 -43.24 -26.22 28.52
CA ILE A 34 -41.89 -25.76 28.18
C ILE A 34 -41.91 -24.38 27.50
N TYR A 35 -42.87 -24.11 26.63
CA TYR A 35 -43.03 -22.81 25.98
C TYR A 35 -43.44 -21.73 26.99
N ASN A 36 -44.43 -22.03 27.84
CA ASN A 36 -44.92 -21.09 28.85
C ASN A 36 -43.86 -20.81 29.93
N ASN A 37 -43.04 -21.81 30.29
CA ASN A 37 -41.94 -21.63 31.24
C ASN A 37 -40.78 -20.77 30.69
N ASN A 38 -40.66 -20.66 29.36
CA ASN A 38 -39.64 -19.83 28.70
C ASN A 38 -40.12 -18.39 28.43
N LEU A 39 -41.38 -18.06 28.68
CA LEU A 39 -41.90 -16.68 28.63
C LEU A 39 -41.44 -15.89 29.88
N LYS A 40 -40.15 -15.56 29.96
CA LYS A 40 -39.63 -14.64 30.99
C LYS A 40 -39.86 -13.18 30.58
N GLN A 41 -40.24 -12.34 31.53
CA GLN A 41 -40.48 -10.90 31.34
C GLN A 41 -39.18 -10.15 31.00
N SER A 42 -39.22 -9.35 29.93
CA SER A 42 -38.14 -8.44 29.57
C SER A 42 -38.22 -7.14 30.39
N LYS A 43 -37.06 -6.57 30.74
CA LYS A 43 -37.02 -5.24 31.37
C LYS A 43 -37.48 -4.19 30.36
N THR A 44 -38.43 -3.36 30.74
CA THR A 44 -38.90 -2.23 29.91
C THR A 44 -37.80 -1.17 29.81
N ILE A 45 -37.53 -0.70 28.59
CA ILE A 45 -36.52 0.33 28.33
C ILE A 45 -37.18 1.70 28.49
N LEU A 46 -36.83 2.43 29.55
CA LEU A 46 -37.32 3.78 29.75
C LEU A 46 -36.51 4.78 28.90
N LEU A 47 -37.14 5.39 27.90
CA LEU A 47 -36.52 6.34 26.98
C LEU A 47 -36.37 7.73 27.62
N LYS A 48 -35.43 7.85 28.57
CA LYS A 48 -35.13 9.11 29.28
C LYS A 48 -34.41 10.11 28.38
N LYS A 49 -34.81 11.37 28.46
CA LYS A 49 -34.09 12.50 27.86
C LYS A 49 -32.78 12.77 28.61
N LYS A 50 -31.73 13.15 27.90
CA LYS A 50 -30.47 13.59 28.52
C LYS A 50 -30.64 15.03 29.01
N ILE A 51 -30.47 15.25 30.31
CA ILE A 51 -30.63 16.57 30.93
C ILE A 51 -29.31 17.35 30.89
N GLY A 52 -28.20 16.67 31.21
CA GLY A 52 -26.87 17.24 31.23
C GLY A 52 -26.24 17.40 29.85
N ASP A 53 -25.30 18.32 29.80
CA ASP A 53 -24.48 18.61 28.63
C ASP A 53 -23.46 17.50 28.37
N ILE A 54 -23.22 17.20 27.09
CA ILE A 54 -22.45 16.03 26.66
C ILE A 54 -21.13 16.50 26.04
N GLY A 55 -20.03 16.07 26.64
CA GLY A 55 -18.69 16.32 26.10
C GLY A 55 -18.40 15.53 24.83
N ILE A 56 -17.44 16.02 24.04
CA ILE A 56 -16.95 15.36 22.84
C ILE A 56 -16.46 13.95 23.17
N THR A 57 -16.87 12.99 22.35
CA THR A 57 -16.37 11.61 22.45
C THR A 57 -14.87 11.57 22.18
N LYS A 58 -14.15 10.83 23.02
CA LYS A 58 -12.70 10.67 22.85
C LYS A 58 -12.39 10.03 21.49
N TYR A 59 -11.30 10.48 20.86
CA TYR A 59 -10.83 9.84 19.63
C TYR A 59 -10.46 8.38 19.88
N LEU A 60 -11.08 7.48 19.12
CA LEU A 60 -10.83 6.04 19.18
C LEU A 60 -9.84 5.65 18.09
N PRO A 61 -8.56 5.38 18.43
CA PRO A 61 -7.61 4.91 17.45
C PRO A 61 -7.96 3.50 16.97
N SER A 62 -7.46 3.10 15.80
CA SER A 62 -7.75 1.77 15.26
C SER A 62 -7.32 0.65 16.21
N PHE A 63 -8.26 -0.22 16.59
CA PHE A 63 -8.01 -1.41 17.43
C PHE A 63 -6.92 -2.32 16.86
N SER A 64 -6.75 -2.33 15.53
CA SER A 64 -5.73 -3.14 14.87
C SER A 64 -4.29 -2.69 15.08
N LYS A 65 -4.07 -1.51 15.68
CA LYS A 65 -2.74 -1.02 16.04
C LYS A 65 -2.29 -1.42 17.43
N GLU A 66 -3.20 -1.87 18.28
CA GLU A 66 -2.86 -2.28 19.63
C GLU A 66 -2.10 -3.60 19.65
N TRP A 67 -2.59 -4.62 18.93
CA TRP A 67 -1.97 -5.94 18.81
C TRP A 67 -1.61 -6.22 17.36
N LYS A 68 -0.45 -6.86 17.12
CA LYS A 68 -0.04 -7.25 15.77
C LYS A 68 -0.99 -8.28 15.15
N ASN A 69 -1.59 -9.12 15.99
CA ASN A 69 -2.67 -10.01 15.58
C ASN A 69 -3.95 -9.58 16.27
N THR A 70 -4.95 -9.17 15.49
CA THR A 70 -6.32 -9.00 16.00
C THR A 70 -7.03 -10.33 15.86
N ILE A 71 -7.11 -11.08 16.94
CA ILE A 71 -7.73 -12.38 16.99
C ILE A 71 -8.46 -12.58 18.31
N TYR A 72 -9.59 -13.26 18.23
CA TYR A 72 -10.25 -13.86 19.36
C TYR A 72 -10.66 -15.29 18.96
N SER A 73 -10.44 -16.25 19.86
CA SER A 73 -10.93 -17.61 19.70
C SER A 73 -11.41 -18.17 21.03
N TYR A 74 -12.48 -18.96 20.96
CA TYR A 74 -13.01 -19.71 22.10
C TYR A 74 -11.99 -20.75 22.56
N ASN A 75 -11.50 -21.58 21.63
CA ASN A 75 -10.42 -22.51 21.92
C ASN A 75 -9.10 -21.75 22.10
N LYS A 76 -8.53 -21.77 23.31
CA LYS A 76 -7.28 -21.07 23.62
C LYS A 76 -6.03 -21.76 23.05
N ASN A 77 -6.10 -23.04 22.71
CA ASN A 77 -4.96 -23.77 22.13
C ASN A 77 -4.54 -23.19 20.77
N THR A 78 -5.47 -22.63 20.01
CA THR A 78 -5.15 -21.98 18.71
C THR A 78 -4.36 -20.68 18.87
N LEU A 79 -4.37 -20.07 20.06
CA LEU A 79 -3.68 -18.79 20.32
C LEU A 79 -2.22 -18.97 20.73
N LYS A 80 -1.87 -20.13 21.31
CA LYS A 80 -0.55 -20.39 21.90
C LYS A 80 0.61 -20.24 20.89
N ASN A 81 0.40 -20.69 19.65
CA ASN A 81 1.46 -20.72 18.62
C ASN A 81 1.61 -19.41 17.84
N ILE A 82 0.75 -18.42 18.07
CA ILE A 82 0.71 -17.18 17.29
C ILE A 82 2.04 -16.41 17.33
N PRO A 83 2.71 -16.20 18.48
CA PRO A 83 3.96 -15.44 18.53
C PRO A 83 5.09 -16.08 17.70
N VAL A 84 5.17 -17.42 17.70
CA VAL A 84 6.17 -18.17 16.91
C VAL A 84 5.84 -18.09 15.42
N ASN A 85 4.55 -18.27 15.08
CA ASN A 85 4.05 -18.16 13.72
C ASN A 85 4.34 -16.77 13.13
N ASP A 86 4.12 -15.70 13.88
CA ASP A 86 4.44 -14.33 13.46
C ASP A 86 5.90 -14.15 13.06
N LEU A 87 6.83 -14.68 13.85
CA LEU A 87 8.26 -14.59 13.55
C LEU A 87 8.59 -15.31 12.24
N ASN A 88 7.98 -16.47 12.00
CA ASN A 88 8.17 -17.25 10.79
C ASN A 88 7.53 -16.58 9.58
N ILE A 89 6.29 -16.09 9.70
CA ILE A 89 5.58 -15.32 8.67
C ILE A 89 6.40 -14.11 8.26
N ASN A 90 6.90 -13.32 9.21
CA ASN A 90 7.73 -12.14 8.94
C ASN A 90 9.03 -12.50 8.20
N LYS A 91 9.69 -13.63 8.54
CA LYS A 91 10.87 -14.12 7.81
C LYS A 91 10.52 -14.54 6.38
N ILE A 92 9.42 -15.26 6.18
CA ILE A 92 8.95 -15.71 4.85
C ILE A 92 8.62 -14.51 3.97
N ILE A 93 7.84 -13.56 4.48
CA ILE A 93 7.48 -12.33 3.76
C ILE A 93 8.73 -11.54 3.39
N LYS A 94 9.68 -11.37 4.33
CA LYS A 94 10.96 -10.72 4.05
C LYS A 94 11.78 -11.46 2.99
N GLY A 95 11.75 -12.80 2.99
CA GLY A 95 12.37 -13.63 1.95
C GLY A 95 11.74 -13.42 0.58
N TYR A 96 10.42 -13.45 0.51
CA TYR A 96 9.63 -13.23 -0.70
C TYR A 96 9.93 -11.89 -1.37
N PHE A 97 9.90 -10.78 -0.63
CA PHE A 97 10.20 -9.48 -1.22
C PHE A 97 11.68 -9.32 -1.64
N ASN A 98 12.57 -10.17 -1.11
CA ASN A 98 13.98 -10.25 -1.49
C ASN A 98 14.27 -11.19 -2.67
N LEU A 99 13.27 -11.81 -3.28
CA LEU A 99 13.42 -12.63 -4.49
C LEU A 99 14.16 -11.85 -5.59
N TYR A 100 15.05 -12.55 -6.29
CA TYR A 100 15.88 -12.01 -7.36
C TYR A 100 16.14 -13.13 -8.39
N PHE A 101 16.41 -12.78 -9.65
CA PHE A 101 16.77 -13.77 -10.67
C PHE A 101 18.10 -14.46 -10.35
N LYS A 102 18.11 -15.79 -10.33
CA LYS A 102 19.30 -16.62 -10.08
C LYS A 102 20.38 -16.39 -11.14
N ASP A 103 19.98 -16.34 -12.42
CA ASP A 103 20.90 -16.49 -13.54
C ASP A 103 21.42 -15.18 -14.14
N HIS A 104 22.66 -15.28 -14.60
CA HIS A 104 23.40 -14.24 -15.33
C HIS A 104 22.86 -14.04 -16.76
N LYS A 105 22.16 -15.02 -17.35
CA LYS A 105 21.60 -14.95 -18.71
C LYS A 105 20.69 -13.74 -18.90
N TYR A 106 19.87 -13.44 -17.89
CA TYR A 106 18.88 -12.36 -17.93
C TYR A 106 19.35 -11.07 -17.24
N THR A 107 20.30 -11.17 -16.31
CA THR A 107 20.76 -10.05 -15.48
C THR A 107 22.18 -9.59 -15.77
N GLY A 108 22.96 -10.34 -16.55
CA GLY A 108 24.37 -10.07 -16.85
C GLY A 108 25.29 -10.00 -15.63
N SER A 109 24.84 -10.42 -14.44
CA SER A 109 25.68 -10.45 -13.23
C SER A 109 26.20 -11.85 -12.99
N LYS A 110 27.51 -12.01 -12.82
CA LYS A 110 28.12 -13.25 -12.30
C LYS A 110 27.40 -13.67 -11.01
N PHE A 111 27.26 -14.97 -10.79
CA PHE A 111 26.68 -15.50 -9.55
C PHE A 111 27.46 -14.96 -8.34
N ILE A 112 26.75 -14.32 -7.40
CA ILE A 112 27.33 -13.85 -6.13
C ILE A 112 26.74 -14.70 -5.01
N LEU A 113 27.61 -15.44 -4.32
CA LEU A 113 27.29 -16.17 -3.08
C LEU A 113 26.53 -15.27 -2.12
N LEU A 114 25.47 -15.80 -1.47
CA LEU A 114 24.63 -15.05 -0.53
C LEU A 114 25.45 -14.31 0.54
N LYS A 115 26.52 -14.95 1.05
CA LYS A 115 27.46 -14.38 2.04
C LYS A 115 28.18 -13.11 1.53
N ARG A 116 28.46 -13.01 0.22
CA ARG A 116 29.19 -11.88 -0.41
C ARG A 116 28.27 -10.78 -0.94
N ARG A 117 26.94 -10.93 -0.85
CA ARG A 117 26.00 -9.93 -1.39
C ARG A 117 26.01 -8.67 -0.55
N ARG A 118 26.18 -7.53 -1.22
CA ARG A 118 26.04 -6.22 -0.58
C ARG A 118 24.59 -6.04 -0.14
N ASN A 119 24.39 -5.57 1.09
CA ASN A 119 23.07 -5.08 1.51
C ASN A 119 22.66 -3.88 0.68
N LEU A 120 21.64 -4.06 -0.15
CA LEU A 120 21.14 -3.02 -1.02
C LEU A 120 20.02 -2.26 -0.29
N LEU A 121 20.33 -1.02 0.11
CA LEU A 121 19.34 -0.06 0.65
C LEU A 121 18.27 0.33 -0.38
N ARG A 122 18.50 0.01 -1.65
CA ARG A 122 17.65 0.35 -2.81
C ARG A 122 16.71 -0.80 -3.23
N ARG A 123 16.42 -1.73 -2.31
CA ARG A 123 15.43 -2.81 -2.50
C ARG A 123 14.05 -2.41 -1.97
N ILE A 124 13.08 -3.30 -2.13
CA ILE A 124 11.80 -3.24 -1.42
C ILE A 124 12.07 -3.49 0.08
N HIS A 125 11.65 -2.55 0.92
CA HIS A 125 11.62 -2.75 2.38
C HIS A 125 10.20 -3.01 2.83
N VAL A 126 10.03 -3.86 3.84
CA VAL A 126 8.72 -4.32 4.32
C VAL A 126 8.73 -4.26 5.84
N SER A 127 7.63 -3.81 6.43
CA SER A 127 7.40 -3.81 7.88
C SER A 127 7.12 -5.21 8.41
N ASN A 128 7.02 -5.36 9.72
CA ASN A 128 6.39 -6.55 10.27
C ASN A 128 4.90 -6.57 9.87
N ALA A 129 4.36 -7.77 9.66
CA ALA A 129 2.97 -7.99 9.30
C ALA A 129 2.03 -7.65 10.45
N GLU A 130 0.86 -7.12 10.10
CA GLU A 130 -0.29 -6.98 11.00
C GLU A 130 -1.40 -7.89 10.47
N ILE A 131 -1.85 -8.85 11.26
CA ILE A 131 -2.76 -9.90 10.80
C ILE A 131 -4.11 -9.73 11.49
N LYS A 132 -5.17 -9.59 10.71
CA LYS A 132 -6.54 -9.67 11.22
C LYS A 132 -7.09 -11.05 10.96
N HIS A 133 -7.43 -11.76 12.02
CA HIS A 133 -7.97 -13.10 11.93
C HIS A 133 -9.50 -13.06 12.00
N THR A 134 -10.13 -13.76 11.07
CA THR A 134 -11.52 -14.19 11.16
C THR A 134 -11.54 -15.72 11.23
N ASN A 135 -12.72 -16.33 11.38
CA ASN A 135 -12.82 -17.80 11.35
C ASN A 135 -12.36 -18.35 9.99
N ASN A 136 -12.73 -17.68 8.89
CA ASN A 136 -12.52 -18.22 7.54
C ASN A 136 -11.22 -17.71 6.88
N LYS A 137 -10.84 -16.45 7.16
CA LYS A 137 -9.72 -15.78 6.49
C LYS A 137 -8.79 -15.01 7.43
N ALA A 138 -7.56 -14.81 6.98
CA ALA A 138 -6.56 -13.96 7.60
C ALA A 138 -6.20 -12.80 6.64
N ILE A 139 -6.43 -11.57 7.09
CA ILE A 139 -6.11 -10.35 6.33
C ILE A 139 -4.74 -9.85 6.80
N ILE A 140 -3.74 -9.98 5.96
CA ILE A 140 -2.36 -9.57 6.24
C ILE A 140 -2.14 -8.16 5.71
N THR A 141 -1.92 -7.20 6.61
CA THR A 141 -1.56 -5.82 6.29
C THR A 141 -0.04 -5.65 6.31
N LEU A 142 0.52 -5.10 5.24
CA LEU A 142 1.96 -4.90 5.06
C LEU A 142 2.27 -3.49 4.59
N TYR A 143 3.16 -2.80 5.31
CA TYR A 143 3.69 -1.52 4.87
C TYR A 143 4.98 -1.74 4.10
N THR A 144 4.99 -1.30 2.85
CA THR A 144 6.10 -1.51 1.92
C THR A 144 6.67 -0.18 1.43
N LEU A 145 7.95 -0.19 1.10
CA LEU A 145 8.62 0.94 0.47
C LEU A 145 9.43 0.44 -0.72
N ASN A 146 8.91 0.72 -1.91
CA ASN A 146 9.49 0.23 -3.15
C ASN A 146 10.52 1.22 -3.75
N ARG A 147 11.74 1.23 -3.17
CA ARG A 147 12.85 2.04 -3.73
C ARG A 147 13.42 1.45 -5.02
N GLU A 148 13.28 0.15 -5.21
CA GLU A 148 13.82 -0.57 -6.35
C GLU A 148 13.13 -0.13 -7.65
N LYS A 149 11.79 -0.04 -7.65
CA LYS A 149 10.98 0.44 -8.77
C LYS A 149 11.50 1.77 -9.33
N ASN A 150 11.68 2.75 -8.45
CA ASN A 150 12.12 4.10 -8.85
C ASN A 150 13.54 4.09 -9.45
N VAL A 151 14.44 3.28 -8.89
CA VAL A 151 15.82 3.16 -9.39
C VAL A 151 15.85 2.45 -10.75
N LEU A 152 15.07 1.38 -10.92
CA LEU A 152 14.97 0.65 -12.17
C LEU A 152 14.34 1.49 -13.27
N LYS A 153 13.23 2.19 -12.99
CA LYS A 153 12.57 3.10 -13.95
C LYS A 153 13.54 4.16 -14.47
N LYS A 154 14.28 4.83 -13.58
CA LYS A 154 15.29 5.85 -13.99
C LYS A 154 16.40 5.25 -14.86
N LYS A 155 16.88 4.05 -14.53
CA LYS A 155 17.93 3.38 -15.32
C LYS A 155 17.42 2.96 -16.70
N TYR A 156 16.21 2.42 -16.77
CA TYR A 156 15.54 2.06 -18.02
C TYR A 156 15.41 3.28 -18.94
N LEU A 157 14.82 4.37 -18.45
CA LEU A 157 14.64 5.60 -19.24
C LEU A 157 15.97 6.19 -19.72
N LYS A 158 17.02 6.16 -18.90
CA LYS A 158 18.37 6.62 -19.29
C LYS A 158 18.95 5.81 -20.44
N ILE A 159 18.72 4.50 -20.47
CA ILE A 159 19.20 3.62 -21.54
C ILE A 159 18.34 3.79 -22.79
N ASN A 160 17.02 3.87 -22.62
CA ASN A 160 16.12 4.08 -23.74
C ASN A 160 16.46 5.40 -24.48
N LYS A 161 16.69 6.48 -23.73
CA LYS A 161 17.14 7.78 -24.30
C LYS A 161 18.51 7.68 -24.99
N LYS A 162 19.42 6.83 -24.51
CA LYS A 162 20.72 6.59 -25.17
C LYS A 162 20.54 5.83 -26.48
N ILE A 163 19.65 4.84 -26.51
CA ILE A 163 19.33 4.09 -27.72
C ILE A 163 18.72 5.03 -28.76
N SER A 164 17.66 5.78 -28.40
CA SER A 164 17.01 6.69 -29.34
C SER A 164 17.94 7.80 -29.85
N LYS A 165 18.68 8.49 -28.96
CA LYS A 165 19.54 9.61 -29.40
C LYS A 165 20.85 9.18 -30.06
N LYS A 166 21.55 8.15 -29.56
CA LYS A 166 22.89 7.79 -30.07
C LYS A 166 22.85 6.81 -31.23
N LEU A 167 21.94 5.83 -31.21
CA LEU A 167 21.88 4.82 -32.27
C LEU A 167 21.05 5.33 -33.46
N ILE A 168 19.81 5.76 -33.19
CA ILE A 168 18.87 6.13 -34.26
C ILE A 168 19.20 7.51 -34.83
N ALA A 169 19.39 8.54 -34.01
CA ALA A 169 19.59 9.89 -34.57
C ALA A 169 21.00 10.15 -35.10
N LYS A 170 22.07 9.74 -34.39
CA LYS A 170 23.44 10.09 -34.79
C LYS A 170 24.12 9.06 -35.70
N ARG A 171 24.06 7.77 -35.36
CA ARG A 171 24.86 6.74 -36.05
C ARG A 171 24.21 6.21 -37.31
N TYR A 172 22.89 6.01 -37.30
CA TYR A 172 22.17 5.70 -38.53
C TYR A 172 22.37 6.81 -39.55
N PHE A 173 22.21 8.08 -39.14
CA PHE A 173 22.42 9.22 -40.03
C PHE A 173 23.87 9.33 -40.53
N LEU A 174 24.87 9.11 -39.67
CA LEU A 174 26.28 9.09 -40.06
C LEU A 174 26.59 7.98 -41.07
N LEU A 175 26.22 6.73 -40.77
CA LEU A 175 26.47 5.58 -41.65
C LEU A 175 25.70 5.71 -42.97
N TYR A 176 24.49 6.26 -42.92
CA TYR A 176 23.69 6.53 -44.11
C TYR A 176 24.36 7.60 -44.98
N LYS A 177 24.83 8.71 -44.37
CA LYS A 177 25.53 9.80 -45.07
C LYS A 177 26.85 9.34 -45.68
N GLU A 178 27.73 8.70 -44.90
CA GLU A 178 29.05 8.21 -45.37
C GLU A 178 28.91 7.26 -46.56
N ASN A 179 27.93 6.37 -46.52
CA ASN A 179 27.74 5.42 -47.62
C ASN A 179 27.05 6.05 -48.83
N ILE A 180 26.17 7.03 -48.64
CA ILE A 180 25.63 7.83 -49.74
C ILE A 180 26.75 8.59 -50.45
N GLU A 181 27.66 9.21 -49.70
CA GLU A 181 28.83 9.90 -50.26
C GLU A 181 29.72 8.94 -51.07
N LYS A 182 29.93 7.70 -50.58
CA LYS A 182 30.65 6.66 -51.34
C LYS A 182 29.91 6.28 -52.63
N ILE A 183 28.60 6.09 -52.58
CA ILE A 183 27.79 5.76 -53.77
C ILE A 183 27.85 6.91 -54.78
N TYR A 184 27.74 8.17 -54.34
CA TYR A 184 27.87 9.33 -55.23
C TYR A 184 29.27 9.47 -55.83
N LYS A 185 30.34 9.15 -55.09
CA LYS A 185 31.70 9.10 -55.64
C LYS A 185 31.82 8.05 -56.74
N ILE A 186 31.38 6.82 -56.47
CA ILE A 186 31.40 5.72 -57.45
C ILE A 186 30.56 6.09 -58.69
N LEU A 187 29.34 6.62 -58.51
CA LEU A 187 28.51 7.08 -59.62
C LEU A 187 29.12 8.27 -60.39
N GLY A 188 29.88 9.12 -59.71
CA GLY A 188 30.63 10.21 -60.32
C GLY A 188 31.78 9.72 -61.18
N GLU A 189 32.48 8.65 -60.78
CA GLU A 189 33.56 8.02 -61.57
C GLU A 189 33.03 7.36 -62.85
N TYR A 190 31.81 6.81 -62.82
CA TYR A 190 31.17 6.19 -64.00
C TYR A 190 30.36 7.17 -64.88
N LYS A 191 30.22 8.44 -64.46
CA LYS A 191 29.46 9.45 -65.22
C LYS A 191 30.10 9.78 -66.56
N ASP A 192 31.42 9.69 -66.64
CA ASP A 192 32.19 10.06 -67.83
C ASP A 192 32.35 8.90 -68.83
N GLN A 193 31.90 7.69 -68.48
CA GLN A 193 32.05 6.48 -69.31
C GLN A 193 30.81 6.10 -70.15
N TYR A 194 29.64 6.72 -69.91
CA TYR A 194 28.42 6.44 -70.70
C TYR A 194 27.98 7.67 -71.49
N ILE A 195 28.63 7.82 -72.64
CA ILE A 195 28.22 8.68 -73.75
C ILE A 195 26.90 8.14 -74.34
N PHE A 196 25.91 9.04 -74.44
CA PHE A 196 24.72 9.02 -75.31
C PHE A 196 24.04 7.67 -75.65
N ILE A 197 22.82 7.47 -75.11
CA ILE A 197 21.82 6.63 -75.78
C ILE A 197 20.94 7.56 -76.62
N SER A 198 21.29 7.69 -77.91
CA SER A 198 20.44 8.29 -78.94
C SER A 198 19.44 7.24 -79.42
N ASP A 199 18.28 7.13 -78.77
CA ASP A 199 17.16 6.38 -79.35
C ASP A 199 15.83 7.08 -79.03
N ILE A 200 15.02 7.27 -80.07
CA ILE A 200 13.67 7.84 -80.03
C ILE A 200 12.74 6.80 -79.39
N ILE A 201 12.73 6.73 -78.05
CA ILE A 201 11.86 5.83 -77.30
C ILE A 201 10.46 6.45 -77.22
N ARG A 202 9.42 5.72 -77.67
CA ARG A 202 8.01 6.12 -77.49
C ARG A 202 7.72 6.42 -76.01
N LYS A 203 7.06 7.56 -75.74
CA LYS A 203 6.79 8.11 -74.39
C LYS A 203 6.21 7.08 -73.41
N THR A 204 5.34 6.18 -73.88
CA THR A 204 4.71 5.12 -73.06
C THR A 204 5.69 4.01 -72.64
N LYS A 205 6.55 3.53 -73.55
CA LYS A 205 7.62 2.57 -73.22
C LYS A 205 8.62 3.19 -72.26
N PHE A 206 8.99 4.46 -72.47
CA PHE A 206 9.89 5.19 -71.58
C PHE A 206 9.35 5.29 -70.14
N ILE A 207 8.06 5.63 -69.98
CA ILE A 207 7.40 5.69 -68.67
C ILE A 207 7.39 4.30 -68.00
N LYS A 208 7.08 3.24 -68.75
CA LYS A 208 7.10 1.86 -68.23
C LYS A 208 8.50 1.46 -67.75
N TYR A 209 9.54 1.72 -68.54
CA TYR A 209 10.94 1.49 -68.16
C TYR A 209 11.34 2.30 -66.93
N LYS A 210 10.97 3.59 -66.85
CA LYS A 210 11.23 4.45 -65.69
C LYS A 210 10.59 3.91 -64.43
N LEU A 211 9.36 3.40 -64.52
CA LEU A 211 8.61 2.81 -63.40
C LEU A 211 9.23 1.48 -62.94
N GLU A 212 9.66 0.63 -63.89
CA GLU A 212 10.34 -0.63 -63.61
C GLU A 212 11.71 -0.42 -62.95
N TYR A 213 12.46 0.57 -63.42
CA TYR A 213 13.73 1.00 -62.84
C TYR A 213 13.54 1.57 -61.43
N LEU A 214 12.49 2.38 -61.23
CA LEU A 214 12.13 2.93 -59.93
C LEU A 214 11.75 1.82 -58.93
N ASN A 215 11.01 0.79 -59.37
CA ASN A 215 10.70 -0.39 -58.55
C ASN A 215 11.97 -1.20 -58.18
N LYS A 216 12.88 -1.41 -59.13
CA LYS A 216 14.19 -2.05 -58.87
C LYS A 216 15.03 -1.23 -57.89
N PHE A 217 15.05 0.11 -58.05
CA PHE A 217 15.73 1.03 -57.15
C PHE A 217 15.16 1.01 -55.73
N ILE A 218 13.83 1.00 -55.57
CA ILE A 218 13.17 0.88 -54.27
C ILE A 218 13.56 -0.43 -53.58
N LYS A 219 13.54 -1.57 -54.30
CA LYS A 219 13.98 -2.87 -53.76
C LYS A 219 15.44 -2.85 -53.31
N LEU A 220 16.35 -2.31 -54.12
CA LEU A 220 17.77 -2.17 -53.77
C LEU A 220 17.97 -1.27 -52.54
N LYS A 221 17.28 -0.14 -52.49
CA LYS A 221 17.29 0.78 -51.35
C LYS A 221 16.83 0.07 -50.06
N ASP A 222 15.78 -0.74 -50.13
CA ASP A 222 15.27 -1.49 -48.97
C ASP A 222 16.25 -2.58 -48.49
N LEU A 223 16.85 -3.34 -49.42
CA LEU A 223 17.90 -4.32 -49.09
C LEU A 223 19.12 -3.66 -48.43
N TYR A 224 19.52 -2.51 -48.96
CA TYR A 224 20.62 -1.73 -48.43
C TYR A 224 20.32 -1.20 -47.02
N LEU A 225 19.13 -0.64 -46.81
CA LEU A 225 18.66 -0.20 -45.48
C LEU A 225 18.67 -1.35 -44.48
N LYS A 226 18.16 -2.54 -44.85
CA LYS A 226 18.19 -3.74 -44.01
C LYS A 226 19.61 -4.13 -43.60
N LYS A 227 20.59 -4.06 -44.52
CA LYS A 227 22.01 -4.35 -44.23
C LYS A 227 22.60 -3.35 -43.24
N VAL A 228 22.37 -2.04 -43.44
CA VAL A 228 22.84 -0.98 -42.54
C VAL A 228 22.24 -1.15 -41.14
N TRP A 229 20.93 -1.40 -41.06
CA TRP A 229 20.25 -1.71 -39.80
C TRP A 229 20.83 -2.96 -39.13
N GLY A 230 21.14 -4.01 -39.90
CA GLY A 230 21.81 -5.22 -39.41
C GLY A 230 23.13 -4.93 -38.71
N VAL A 231 24.01 -4.13 -39.31
CA VAL A 231 25.31 -3.74 -38.72
C VAL A 231 25.13 -2.94 -37.44
N ILE A 232 24.24 -1.94 -37.45
CA ILE A 232 23.94 -1.09 -36.28
C ILE A 232 23.41 -1.94 -35.12
N LEU A 233 22.50 -2.87 -35.42
CA LEU A 233 21.93 -3.78 -34.43
C LEU A 233 22.98 -4.71 -33.83
N ASN A 234 23.85 -5.28 -34.67
CA ASN A 234 24.80 -6.30 -34.26
C ASN A 234 25.95 -5.74 -33.41
N GLN A 235 26.57 -4.63 -33.84
CA GLN A 235 27.71 -4.03 -33.13
C GLN A 235 27.28 -3.18 -31.93
N TYR A 236 26.26 -2.34 -32.10
CA TYR A 236 25.99 -1.28 -31.12
C TYR A 236 24.71 -1.51 -30.32
N ALA A 237 23.60 -1.84 -30.98
CA ALA A 237 22.33 -2.02 -30.27
C ALA A 237 22.36 -3.23 -29.35
N ARG A 238 23.04 -4.32 -29.72
CA ARG A 238 23.09 -5.58 -28.94
C ARG A 238 23.47 -5.38 -27.47
N LYS A 239 24.48 -4.55 -27.17
CA LYS A 239 24.88 -4.25 -25.77
C LYS A 239 23.80 -3.46 -25.02
N TYR A 240 23.22 -2.44 -25.65
CA TYR A 240 22.20 -1.60 -25.02
C TYR A 240 20.85 -2.31 -24.89
N LEU A 241 20.46 -3.13 -25.87
CA LEU A 241 19.28 -4.00 -25.83
C LEU A 241 19.40 -5.05 -24.71
N LYS A 242 20.59 -5.64 -24.51
CA LYS A 242 20.85 -6.52 -23.35
C LYS A 242 20.62 -5.79 -22.03
N TYR A 243 21.10 -4.54 -21.89
CA TYR A 243 20.84 -3.76 -20.68
C TYR A 243 19.36 -3.37 -20.54
N LEU A 244 18.70 -3.02 -21.63
CA LEU A 244 17.28 -2.67 -21.63
C LEU A 244 16.44 -3.86 -21.17
N ARG A 245 16.64 -5.03 -21.77
CA ARG A 245 16.01 -6.30 -21.37
C ARG A 245 16.27 -6.63 -19.90
N LYS A 246 17.51 -6.45 -19.43
CA LYS A 246 17.84 -6.62 -18.00
C LYS A 246 16.99 -5.74 -17.09
N TYR A 247 16.87 -4.45 -17.39
CA TYR A 247 16.12 -3.53 -16.53
C TYR A 247 14.61 -3.76 -16.63
N ASP A 248 14.13 -4.13 -17.80
CA ASP A 248 12.74 -4.51 -18.04
C ASP A 248 12.35 -5.75 -17.21
N LEU A 249 13.14 -6.83 -17.30
CA LEU A 249 12.92 -8.04 -16.50
C LEU A 249 12.97 -7.78 -14.99
N LEU A 250 13.94 -6.98 -14.52
CA LEU A 250 14.01 -6.62 -13.10
C LEU A 250 12.81 -5.78 -12.65
N TYR A 251 12.31 -4.90 -13.54
CA TYR A 251 11.17 -4.05 -13.26
C TYR A 251 9.87 -4.85 -13.26
N SER A 252 9.68 -5.77 -14.21
CA SER A 252 8.53 -6.66 -14.27
C SER A 252 8.49 -7.59 -13.06
N LEU A 253 9.62 -8.19 -12.65
CA LEU A 253 9.69 -8.98 -11.42
C LEU A 253 9.26 -8.15 -10.20
N ASN A 254 9.69 -6.89 -10.12
CA ASN A 254 9.31 -6.00 -9.03
C ASN A 254 7.80 -5.73 -9.03
N GLN A 255 7.16 -5.55 -10.18
CA GLN A 255 5.71 -5.40 -10.29
C GLN A 255 4.96 -6.69 -9.95
N TYR A 256 5.44 -7.84 -10.45
CA TYR A 256 4.81 -9.15 -10.21
C TYR A 256 4.77 -9.52 -8.72
N LYS A 257 5.75 -9.10 -7.91
CA LYS A 257 5.73 -9.28 -6.45
C LYS A 257 4.49 -8.69 -5.76
N PHE A 258 3.84 -7.70 -6.36
CA PHE A 258 2.62 -7.08 -5.84
C PHE A 258 1.36 -7.54 -6.59
N ASN A 259 1.51 -8.35 -7.64
CA ASN A 259 0.40 -8.83 -8.43
C ASN A 259 -0.40 -9.88 -7.65
N ARG A 260 -1.70 -9.63 -7.50
CA ARG A 260 -2.66 -10.48 -6.77
C ARG A 260 -2.89 -11.85 -7.41
N LEU A 261 -2.65 -11.98 -8.73
CA LEU A 261 -2.96 -13.19 -9.48
C LEU A 261 -1.77 -14.13 -9.65
N VAL A 262 -0.53 -13.60 -9.68
CA VAL A 262 0.64 -14.41 -10.11
C VAL A 262 1.55 -14.83 -8.95
N PHE A 263 2.16 -13.88 -8.23
CA PHE A 263 3.14 -14.21 -7.18
C PHE A 263 2.55 -14.22 -5.78
N LEU A 264 1.56 -13.37 -5.48
CA LEU A 264 0.92 -13.37 -4.16
C LEU A 264 0.22 -14.70 -3.81
N PRO A 265 -0.45 -15.41 -4.75
CA PRO A 265 -1.00 -16.73 -4.45
C PRO A 265 0.07 -17.75 -4.06
N LYS A 266 1.27 -17.69 -4.66
CA LYS A 266 2.40 -18.55 -4.28
C LYS A 266 2.85 -18.27 -2.84
N LEU A 267 2.87 -17.00 -2.44
CA LEU A 267 3.14 -16.64 -1.04
C LEU A 267 2.01 -17.13 -0.13
N SER A 268 0.74 -16.99 -0.55
CA SER A 268 -0.41 -17.48 0.21
C SER A 268 -0.35 -18.97 0.44
N ASN A 269 0.04 -19.77 -0.54
CA ASN A 269 0.14 -21.22 -0.39
C ASN A 269 1.18 -21.61 0.69
N ILE A 270 2.28 -20.85 0.80
CA ILE A 270 3.30 -21.07 1.84
C ILE A 270 2.77 -20.65 3.20
N LEU A 271 2.14 -19.46 3.29
CA LEU A 271 1.63 -18.93 4.56
C LEU A 271 0.40 -19.68 5.06
N ASN A 272 -0.40 -20.27 4.15
CA ASN A 272 -1.58 -21.06 4.49
C ASN A 272 -1.20 -22.30 5.31
N LYS A 273 -0.02 -22.88 5.09
CA LYS A 273 0.50 -23.99 5.92
C LYS A 273 0.71 -23.61 7.39
N ILE A 274 0.89 -22.32 7.69
CA ILE A 274 1.10 -21.80 9.05
C ILE A 274 -0.22 -21.31 9.65
N LEU A 275 -1.04 -20.61 8.86
CA LEU A 275 -2.26 -19.97 9.33
C LEU A 275 -3.51 -20.86 9.24
N GLY A 276 -3.53 -21.85 8.35
CA GLY A 276 -4.66 -22.75 8.11
C GLY A 276 -5.93 -22.06 7.61
N LYS A 277 -5.81 -20.89 6.97
CA LYS A 277 -6.93 -20.02 6.56
C LYS A 277 -6.67 -19.37 5.22
N LYS A 278 -7.73 -18.96 4.52
CA LYS A 278 -7.62 -18.16 3.29
C LYS A 278 -6.92 -16.82 3.58
N ILE A 279 -5.96 -16.43 2.75
CA ILE A 279 -5.15 -15.24 2.99
C ILE A 279 -5.52 -14.12 2.02
N GLU A 280 -5.80 -12.95 2.56
CA GLU A 280 -6.00 -11.71 1.81
C GLU A 280 -4.88 -10.72 2.17
N TYR A 281 -4.33 -10.02 1.17
CA TYR A 281 -3.26 -9.05 1.40
C TYR A 281 -3.77 -7.61 1.28
N ASN A 282 -3.48 -6.81 2.31
CA ASN A 282 -3.59 -5.36 2.28
C ASN A 282 -2.18 -4.75 2.24
N ILE A 283 -1.63 -4.56 1.04
CA ILE A 283 -0.28 -4.01 0.86
C ILE A 283 -0.35 -2.50 0.68
N ILE A 284 0.20 -1.76 1.64
CA ILE A 284 0.23 -0.30 1.65
C ILE A 284 1.62 0.16 1.20
N ASN A 285 1.70 0.96 0.14
CA ASN A 285 2.97 1.53 -0.33
C ASN A 285 3.21 2.91 0.27
N LEU A 286 4.32 3.06 1.01
CA LEU A 286 4.71 4.29 1.66
C LEU A 286 5.60 5.15 0.74
N LYS A 287 5.48 6.48 0.87
CA LYS A 287 6.30 7.44 0.12
C LYS A 287 7.71 7.58 0.69
N SER A 288 7.85 7.56 2.02
CA SER A 288 9.13 7.75 2.73
C SER A 288 9.38 6.64 3.74
N VAL A 289 10.66 6.41 4.04
CA VAL A 289 11.10 5.52 5.12
C VAL A 289 10.67 6.06 6.49
N ALA A 290 10.55 7.38 6.62
CA ALA A 290 10.26 8.03 7.89
C ALA A 290 8.82 7.79 8.38
N TYR A 291 7.89 7.34 7.52
CA TYR A 291 6.47 7.17 7.91
C TYR A 291 6.15 5.84 8.60
N HIS A 292 7.14 4.95 8.80
CA HIS A 292 6.91 3.70 9.53
C HIS A 292 8.16 3.27 10.30
N THR A 293 7.96 2.87 11.55
CA THR A 293 9.05 2.55 12.49
C THR A 293 9.95 1.43 12.02
N ASP A 294 9.36 0.27 11.73
CA ASP A 294 10.10 -0.90 11.26
C ASP A 294 10.95 -0.61 10.02
N LEU A 295 10.47 0.24 9.10
CA LEU A 295 11.19 0.52 7.86
C LEU A 295 12.43 1.38 8.11
N PHE A 296 12.34 2.40 8.96
CA PHE A 296 13.49 3.25 9.21
C PHE A 296 14.52 2.62 10.13
N THR A 297 14.11 1.87 11.15
CA THR A 297 15.05 1.15 12.02
C THR A 297 15.80 0.09 11.24
N ASN A 298 15.10 -0.69 10.40
CA ASN A 298 15.73 -1.64 9.49
C ASN A 298 16.65 -0.94 8.48
N ALA A 299 16.22 0.17 7.87
CA ALA A 299 17.05 0.91 6.93
C ALA A 299 18.33 1.47 7.58
N LEU A 300 18.25 1.96 8.82
CA LEU A 300 19.41 2.41 9.59
C LEU A 300 20.31 1.23 9.95
N ALA A 301 19.75 0.12 10.45
CA ALA A 301 20.51 -1.07 10.79
C ALA A 301 21.30 -1.62 9.58
N LEU A 302 20.70 -1.60 8.38
CA LEU A 302 21.36 -1.99 7.13
C LEU A 302 22.50 -1.02 6.75
N LYS A 303 22.36 0.29 7.01
CA LYS A 303 23.45 1.28 6.83
C LYS A 303 24.57 1.03 7.82
N LEU A 304 24.24 0.97 9.11
CA LEU A 304 25.21 0.82 10.19
C LEU A 304 25.96 -0.50 10.12
N ARG A 305 25.45 -1.52 9.42
CA ARG A 305 26.18 -2.78 9.20
C ARG A 305 27.52 -2.61 8.47
N LYS A 306 27.71 -1.54 7.69
CA LYS A 306 28.97 -1.34 6.95
C LYS A 306 30.08 -0.82 7.88
N ARG A 307 31.27 -1.40 7.77
CA ARG A 307 32.45 -1.08 8.62
C ARG A 307 32.86 0.40 8.57
N ARG A 308 33.00 0.98 7.37
CA ARG A 308 33.52 2.35 7.16
C ARG A 308 32.47 3.45 7.36
N ILE A 309 31.23 3.13 7.73
CA ILE A 309 30.16 4.13 7.83
C ILE A 309 30.26 4.90 9.15
N ASN A 310 30.19 6.24 9.07
CA ASN A 310 29.94 7.10 10.22
C ASN A 310 28.48 6.93 10.66
N TYR A 311 28.30 6.48 11.90
CA TYR A 311 26.98 6.17 12.46
C TYR A 311 26.16 7.44 12.72
N ILE A 312 26.79 8.54 13.14
CA ILE A 312 26.13 9.83 13.41
C ILE A 312 25.52 10.40 12.12
N ASN A 313 26.33 10.50 11.05
CA ASN A 313 25.85 10.98 9.74
C ASN A 313 24.74 10.08 9.18
N SER A 314 24.80 8.78 9.48
CA SER A 314 23.74 7.84 9.08
C SER A 314 22.43 8.10 9.82
N MET A 315 22.46 8.46 11.10
CA MET A 315 21.28 8.85 11.88
C MET A 315 20.67 10.14 11.32
N PHE A 316 21.47 11.20 11.14
CA PHE A 316 21.00 12.45 10.54
C PHE A 316 20.41 12.26 9.14
N SER A 317 21.02 11.41 8.30
CA SER A 317 20.50 11.12 6.96
C SER A 317 19.11 10.44 6.92
N ILE A 318 18.63 9.95 8.07
CA ILE A 318 17.28 9.40 8.24
C ILE A 318 16.37 10.44 8.88
N LEU A 319 16.82 11.14 9.92
CA LEU A 319 16.08 12.23 10.56
C LEU A 319 15.72 13.34 9.55
N ASN A 320 16.64 13.69 8.66
CA ASN A 320 16.41 14.73 7.65
C ASN A 320 15.38 14.32 6.59
N ARG A 321 14.92 13.07 6.57
CA ARG A 321 13.82 12.59 5.71
C ARG A 321 12.45 12.71 6.37
N ALA A 322 12.41 13.00 7.66
CA ALA A 322 11.19 13.28 8.39
C ALA A 322 10.78 14.74 8.13
N TYR A 323 9.63 14.89 7.49
CA TYR A 323 8.97 16.18 7.32
C TYR A 323 8.09 16.44 8.55
N LEU A 324 8.28 17.60 9.17
CA LEU A 324 7.45 18.07 10.27
C LEU A 324 6.71 19.32 9.77
N PRO A 325 5.40 19.46 10.02
CA PRO A 325 4.65 20.64 9.60
C PRO A 325 5.12 21.89 10.34
N ASN A 326 5.02 23.05 9.70
CA ASN A 326 5.17 24.33 10.40
C ASN A 326 3.95 24.54 11.31
N ILE A 327 4.19 24.92 12.56
CA ILE A 327 3.16 24.99 13.60
C ILE A 327 3.39 26.21 14.48
N ASN A 328 2.32 26.91 14.83
CA ASN A 328 2.35 27.91 15.88
C ASN A 328 2.38 27.20 17.24
N THR A 329 3.51 27.27 17.93
CA THR A 329 3.77 26.57 19.20
C THR A 329 2.86 27.07 20.33
N ILE A 330 2.45 28.33 20.31
CA ILE A 330 1.55 28.93 21.31
C ILE A 330 0.16 28.31 21.16
N LYS A 331 -0.39 28.34 19.94
CA LYS A 331 -1.71 27.74 19.63
C LYS A 331 -1.73 26.22 19.82
N GLU A 332 -0.60 25.55 19.63
CA GLU A 332 -0.51 24.10 19.87
C GLU A 332 -0.59 23.75 21.35
N ARG A 333 -0.02 24.60 22.21
CA ARG A 333 0.07 24.35 23.66
C ARG A 333 -1.10 24.94 24.46
N SER A 334 -2.00 25.67 23.81
CA SER A 334 -3.19 26.24 24.45
C SER A 334 -4.19 25.16 24.85
N ILE A 335 -4.76 25.31 26.05
CA ILE A 335 -5.83 24.46 26.56
C ILE A 335 -7.15 24.80 25.83
N ILE A 336 -7.94 23.78 25.51
CA ILE A 336 -9.27 23.95 24.93
C ILE A 336 -10.24 24.40 26.03
N LYS A 337 -10.98 25.50 25.78
CA LYS A 337 -12.01 26.05 26.69
C LYS A 337 -13.33 25.25 26.61
N GLY A 338 -14.18 25.39 27.63
CA GLY A 338 -15.39 24.57 27.87
C GLY A 338 -16.28 24.37 26.65
N ASP A 339 -16.68 25.44 25.96
CA ASP A 339 -17.61 25.38 24.82
C ASP A 339 -17.08 24.53 23.66
N GLN A 340 -15.76 24.56 23.44
CA GLN A 340 -15.10 23.77 22.40
C GLN A 340 -14.94 22.28 22.78
N LYS A 341 -15.24 21.91 24.03
CA LYS A 341 -15.25 20.51 24.49
C LYS A 341 -16.63 19.85 24.36
N MET A 342 -17.65 20.57 23.89
CA MET A 342 -19.02 20.07 23.81
C MET A 342 -19.29 19.41 22.46
N ASP A 343 -20.01 18.29 22.47
CA ASP A 343 -20.46 17.65 21.24
C ASP A 343 -21.65 18.43 20.67
N LEU A 344 -21.44 19.15 19.56
CA LEU A 344 -22.46 19.98 18.93
C LEU A 344 -23.71 19.20 18.52
N PHE A 345 -23.58 17.92 18.17
CA PHE A 345 -24.72 17.13 17.73
C PHE A 345 -25.57 16.68 18.93
N GLN A 346 -24.92 16.12 19.95
CA GLN A 346 -25.60 15.64 21.15
C GLN A 346 -26.14 16.79 22.01
N SER A 347 -25.50 17.96 21.98
CA SER A 347 -26.03 19.16 22.65
C SER A 347 -27.25 19.73 21.94
N LYS A 348 -27.27 19.71 20.59
CA LYS A 348 -28.42 20.13 19.78
C LYS A 348 -29.62 19.20 19.95
N PHE A 349 -29.39 17.88 19.98
CA PHE A 349 -30.44 16.86 20.09
C PHE A 349 -30.35 16.10 21.42
N LYS A 350 -30.84 16.73 22.50
CA LYS A 350 -30.88 16.12 23.85
C LYS A 350 -31.88 14.97 23.97
N ASP A 351 -32.97 15.02 23.20
CA ASP A 351 -33.88 13.89 22.99
C ASP A 351 -33.60 13.27 21.62
N LEU A 352 -33.35 11.96 21.60
CA LEU A 352 -33.05 11.21 20.38
C LEU A 352 -34.32 10.60 19.77
N LYS A 353 -35.48 10.76 20.42
CA LYS A 353 -36.76 10.35 19.85
C LYS A 353 -36.99 11.13 18.56
N ILE A 354 -37.27 10.40 17.48
CA ILE A 354 -37.56 11.03 16.19
C ILE A 354 -38.79 11.94 16.33
N ILE A 355 -39.83 11.46 17.04
CA ILE A 355 -41.08 12.18 17.29
C ILE A 355 -40.85 13.52 17.99
N SER A 356 -39.93 13.61 18.96
CA SER A 356 -39.68 14.87 19.67
C SER A 356 -38.97 15.92 18.82
N ASN A 357 -38.32 15.49 17.74
CA ASN A 357 -37.56 16.36 16.84
C ASN A 357 -38.26 16.61 15.50
N ILE A 358 -39.40 15.95 15.27
CA ILE A 358 -40.34 16.31 14.19
C ILE A 358 -41.15 17.49 14.70
N VAL A 359 -40.93 18.68 14.15
CA VAL A 359 -41.78 19.83 14.42
C VAL A 359 -43.11 19.61 13.70
N PHE A 360 -44.18 19.32 14.45
CA PHE A 360 -45.54 19.54 13.95
C PHE A 360 -45.81 21.05 14.02
N PRO A 361 -46.30 21.68 12.94
CA PRO A 361 -46.63 23.10 12.99
C PRO A 361 -47.83 23.28 13.91
N ALA A 362 -47.57 23.70 15.15
CA ALA A 362 -48.56 24.41 15.94
C ALA A 362 -48.16 25.88 15.87
N MET A 363 -48.73 26.63 14.92
CA MET A 363 -48.94 28.06 15.11
C MET A 363 -50.39 28.38 14.77
N PRO A 364 -51.03 29.28 15.55
CA PRO A 364 -52.39 29.72 15.32
C PRO A 364 -52.48 30.47 13.99
N GLU A 365 -53.66 30.41 13.38
CA GLU A 365 -54.00 31.10 12.14
C GLU A 365 -53.66 32.60 12.23
N GLY A 366 -53.03 33.11 11.17
CA GLY A 366 -52.91 34.56 10.93
C GLY A 366 -51.50 35.13 11.12
N ILE A 367 -50.66 35.02 10.09
CA ILE A 367 -49.86 36.09 9.46
C ILE A 367 -49.01 35.40 8.38
N ALA A 368 -49.41 35.59 7.13
CA ALA A 368 -48.67 35.14 5.96
C ALA A 368 -47.45 36.04 5.77
N GLY A 369 -46.26 35.50 6.07
CA GLY A 369 -44.98 36.19 5.89
C GLY A 369 -43.80 35.23 6.04
N SER A 370 -43.46 34.53 4.95
CA SER A 370 -42.18 33.86 4.67
C SER A 370 -41.33 33.31 5.85
N LEU A 371 -41.76 32.20 6.46
CA LEU A 371 -40.79 31.20 6.97
C LEU A 371 -41.46 29.82 7.02
N ALA A 372 -41.30 29.03 5.94
CA ALA A 372 -41.82 27.67 5.87
C ALA A 372 -41.18 26.78 6.96
N PRO A 373 -41.96 25.99 7.72
CA PRO A 373 -41.44 25.06 8.72
C PRO A 373 -40.79 23.88 8.01
N THR A 374 -39.46 23.92 7.84
CA THR A 374 -38.74 22.87 7.12
C THR A 374 -38.09 21.86 8.06
N SER A 375 -38.87 20.93 8.60
CA SER A 375 -38.33 19.63 9.03
C SER A 375 -39.32 18.50 8.82
N SER A 376 -39.77 18.34 7.58
CA SER A 376 -40.40 17.08 7.16
C SER A 376 -39.41 15.93 7.37
N LEU A 377 -39.92 14.77 7.80
CA LEU A 377 -39.16 13.51 7.94
C LEU A 377 -38.27 13.23 6.70
N SER A 378 -38.72 13.66 5.51
CA SER A 378 -37.97 13.58 4.26
C SER A 378 -36.63 14.30 4.26
N LYS A 379 -36.51 15.53 4.81
CA LYS A 379 -35.21 16.23 4.90
C LYS A 379 -34.26 15.60 5.91
N LEU A 380 -34.80 15.02 6.98
CA LEU A 380 -34.03 14.29 8.00
C LEU A 380 -33.52 12.95 7.44
N LEU A 381 -34.32 12.29 6.61
CA LEU A 381 -33.97 11.03 5.93
C LEU A 381 -33.06 11.24 4.71
N ASP A 382 -33.26 12.28 3.90
CA ASP A 382 -32.41 12.64 2.74
C ASP A 382 -30.96 12.93 3.16
N GLY A 383 -30.76 13.50 4.35
CA GLY A 383 -29.42 13.69 4.91
C GLY A 383 -28.73 12.39 5.36
N THR A 384 -29.49 11.31 5.56
CA THR A 384 -28.98 9.99 6.00
C THR A 384 -28.84 8.98 4.86
N TYR A 385 -29.70 9.08 3.84
CA TYR A 385 -29.65 8.35 2.60
C TYR A 385 -29.95 9.33 1.47
N PRO A 386 -28.98 9.73 0.63
CA PRO A 386 -29.31 10.54 -0.53
C PRO A 386 -30.30 9.73 -1.39
N SER A 387 -31.50 10.27 -1.58
CA SER A 387 -32.59 9.67 -2.37
C SER A 387 -32.29 9.62 -3.88
N ASP A 388 -31.10 10.06 -4.31
CA ASP A 388 -30.57 9.93 -5.68
C ASP A 388 -30.06 8.51 -6.00
N ILE A 389 -30.73 7.47 -5.52
CA ILE A 389 -30.52 6.09 -5.99
C ILE A 389 -31.50 5.75 -7.14
N ASN A 390 -32.55 6.54 -7.32
CA ASN A 390 -33.51 6.34 -8.41
C ASN A 390 -33.16 7.18 -9.63
N ASN A 391 -32.25 6.62 -10.44
CA ASN A 391 -32.13 6.70 -11.90
C ASN A 391 -30.64 6.68 -12.25
N GLY A 392 -30.22 5.71 -13.07
CA GLY A 392 -28.84 5.40 -13.43
C GLY A 392 -28.10 6.48 -14.25
N ILE A 393 -28.11 7.74 -13.81
CA ILE A 393 -27.36 8.85 -14.36
C ILE A 393 -26.41 9.35 -13.27
N MET A 394 -25.22 8.74 -13.22
CA MET A 394 -24.10 9.18 -12.40
C MET A 394 -23.61 10.56 -12.86
N HIS A 395 -24.19 11.64 -12.35
CA HIS A 395 -23.49 12.91 -12.19
C HIS A 395 -22.90 12.98 -10.77
N SER A 396 -21.98 12.06 -10.46
CA SER A 396 -21.13 12.19 -9.28
C SER A 396 -20.16 13.35 -9.52
N SER A 397 -20.56 14.57 -9.18
CA SER A 397 -19.67 15.74 -9.24
C SER A 397 -18.42 15.46 -8.41
N ASP A 398 -17.24 15.74 -8.96
CA ASP A 398 -15.97 15.55 -8.25
C ASP A 398 -15.92 16.33 -6.92
N ALA A 399 -16.69 17.42 -6.82
CA ALA A 399 -16.90 18.20 -5.61
C ALA A 399 -17.48 17.39 -4.44
N ASN A 400 -18.46 16.52 -4.67
CA ASN A 400 -19.06 15.69 -3.61
C ASN A 400 -18.06 14.64 -3.08
N LYS A 401 -17.23 14.07 -3.96
CA LYS A 401 -16.17 13.12 -3.56
C LYS A 401 -15.07 13.82 -2.77
N GLU A 402 -14.69 15.04 -3.16
CA GLU A 402 -13.71 15.85 -2.44
C GLU A 402 -14.21 16.26 -1.05
N ASN A 403 -15.49 16.62 -0.92
CA ASN A 403 -16.11 16.91 0.37
C ASN A 403 -16.12 15.70 1.30
N ILE A 404 -16.50 14.51 0.81
CA ILE A 404 -16.46 13.26 1.59
C ILE A 404 -15.01 12.89 1.97
N HIS A 405 -14.07 13.08 1.06
CA HIS A 405 -12.66 12.84 1.36
C HIS A 405 -12.17 13.75 2.49
N ASN A 406 -12.46 15.05 2.41
CA ASN A 406 -12.08 16.02 3.43
C ASN A 406 -12.71 15.71 4.80
N THR A 407 -14.00 15.33 4.86
CA THR A 407 -14.65 14.95 6.12
C THR A 407 -14.01 13.69 6.73
N ILE A 408 -13.76 12.66 5.93
CA ILE A 408 -13.07 11.45 6.38
C ILE A 408 -11.65 11.78 6.86
N TYR A 409 -10.86 12.51 6.08
CA TYR A 409 -9.51 12.86 6.50
C TYR A 409 -9.50 13.74 7.73
N ASN A 410 -10.44 14.67 7.90
CA ASN A 410 -10.52 15.52 9.09
C ASN A 410 -10.87 14.74 10.37
N SER A 411 -11.64 13.66 10.27
CA SER A 411 -11.96 12.78 11.41
C SER A 411 -10.83 11.84 11.84
N ILE A 412 -9.80 11.64 11.01
CA ILE A 412 -8.65 10.77 11.33
C ILE A 412 -7.59 11.55 12.12
N GLY A 413 -7.22 11.04 13.30
CA GLY A 413 -6.12 11.56 14.12
C GLY A 413 -4.74 11.00 13.72
N TYR A 414 -3.67 11.64 14.18
CA TYR A 414 -2.26 11.21 14.00
C TYR A 414 -1.79 11.14 12.54
N LYS A 415 -2.32 12.02 11.68
CA LYS A 415 -2.01 12.07 10.24
C LYS A 415 -0.61 12.60 9.99
N ASN A 416 -0.25 13.67 10.69
CA ASN A 416 1.00 14.38 10.47
C ASN A 416 2.07 13.87 11.41
N MET A 417 3.33 13.97 11.00
CA MET A 417 4.44 13.58 11.87
C MET A 417 4.72 14.69 12.88
N ALA A 418 4.67 14.36 14.17
CA ALA A 418 5.02 15.26 15.28
C ALA A 418 6.51 15.21 15.61
N GLY A 419 7.11 14.02 15.50
CA GLY A 419 8.51 13.83 15.82
C GLY A 419 9.01 12.42 15.58
N ILE A 420 10.32 12.29 15.59
CA ILE A 420 11.06 11.04 15.40
C ILE A 420 12.24 10.99 16.36
N ARG A 421 12.43 9.85 17.03
CA ARG A 421 13.56 9.58 17.93
C ARG A 421 14.29 8.34 17.48
N LEU A 422 15.61 8.39 17.52
CA LEU A 422 16.52 7.33 17.12
C LEU A 422 17.56 7.07 18.20
N GLU A 423 17.70 5.81 18.57
CA GLU A 423 18.76 5.34 19.45
C GLU A 423 19.53 4.21 18.80
N VAL A 424 20.84 4.25 18.97
CA VAL A 424 21.76 3.23 18.48
C VAL A 424 22.65 2.82 19.64
N LYS A 425 22.69 1.51 19.94
CA LYS A 425 23.52 0.96 21.03
C LYS A 425 24.23 -0.32 20.58
N GLY A 426 25.53 -0.44 20.87
CA GLY A 426 26.29 -1.69 20.69
C GLY A 426 27.70 -1.50 20.13
N ARG A 427 28.31 -2.58 19.61
CA ARG A 427 29.68 -2.58 19.08
C ARG A 427 29.72 -1.97 17.68
N LEU A 428 30.02 -0.67 17.61
CA LEU A 428 30.06 0.14 16.38
C LEU A 428 31.41 0.80 16.11
N THR A 429 32.47 0.42 16.83
CA THR A 429 33.84 0.87 16.54
C THR A 429 34.29 0.38 15.14
N LYS A 430 35.32 1.02 14.60
CA LYS A 430 35.83 0.72 13.24
C LYS A 430 36.92 -0.36 13.25
N ARG A 431 37.78 -0.34 14.28
CA ARG A 431 38.93 -1.25 14.45
C ARG A 431 38.45 -2.61 14.95
N TYR A 432 39.17 -3.67 14.59
CA TYR A 432 38.86 -5.02 15.05
C TYR A 432 39.56 -5.28 16.39
N ARG A 433 39.06 -4.62 17.44
CA ARG A 433 39.57 -4.70 18.82
C ARG A 433 38.41 -4.91 19.79
N ALA A 434 38.73 -5.44 20.97
CA ALA A 434 37.83 -5.46 22.12
C ALA A 434 37.69 -4.04 22.71
N ASP A 435 36.80 -3.24 22.11
CA ASP A 435 36.43 -1.91 22.61
C ASP A 435 35.04 -1.93 23.29
N ARG A 436 34.81 -0.97 24.19
CA ARG A 436 33.51 -0.73 24.84
C ARG A 436 32.41 -0.38 23.83
N SER A 437 31.15 -0.63 24.22
CA SER A 437 29.99 -0.34 23.37
C SER A 437 29.75 1.16 23.18
N ILE A 438 29.24 1.55 22.02
CA ILE A 438 28.85 2.93 21.73
C ILE A 438 27.34 3.08 21.94
N TYR A 439 26.93 4.21 22.53
CA TYR A 439 25.55 4.67 22.59
C TYR A 439 25.41 6.02 21.91
N SER A 440 24.36 6.20 21.10
CA SER A 440 24.06 7.47 20.46
C SER A 440 22.56 7.67 20.32
N LEU A 441 22.09 8.86 20.67
CA LEU A 441 20.71 9.29 20.66
C LEU A 441 20.58 10.54 19.79
N LYS A 442 19.60 10.57 18.88
CA LYS A 442 19.22 11.75 18.11
C LYS A 442 17.70 11.80 17.95
N TRP A 443 17.12 12.98 18.00
CA TRP A 443 15.68 13.18 17.81
C TRP A 443 15.40 14.44 17.00
N LYS A 444 14.18 14.55 16.47
CA LYS A 444 13.65 15.74 15.78
C LYS A 444 12.15 15.82 16.10
N GLY A 445 11.68 16.96 16.60
CA GLY A 445 10.29 17.14 17.03
C GLY A 445 9.95 16.43 18.34
N GLY A 446 8.65 16.26 18.62
CA GLY A 446 8.14 15.72 19.89
C GLY A 446 7.40 14.38 19.74
N LEU A 447 7.36 13.59 20.81
CA LEU A 447 6.59 12.34 20.91
C LEU A 447 5.40 12.45 21.88
N LYS A 448 5.09 13.65 22.38
CA LYS A 448 3.93 13.87 23.25
C LYS A 448 2.66 13.82 22.41
N ASN A 449 1.56 13.35 23.01
CA ASN A 449 0.24 13.49 22.42
C ASN A 449 -0.26 14.91 22.72
N VAL A 450 -0.38 15.75 21.70
CA VAL A 450 -0.74 17.16 21.85
C VAL A 450 -2.16 17.29 22.44
N ASP A 451 -3.08 16.45 21.99
CA ASP A 451 -4.49 16.51 22.41
C ASP A 451 -4.66 16.23 23.90
N SER A 452 -3.94 15.25 24.43
CA SER A 452 -4.03 14.95 25.86
C SER A 452 -3.11 15.81 26.72
N SER A 453 -1.88 16.08 26.26
CA SER A 453 -0.84 16.71 27.09
C SER A 453 -0.99 18.22 27.20
N PHE A 454 -1.56 18.87 26.18
CA PHE A 454 -1.71 20.33 26.15
C PHE A 454 -3.18 20.75 26.09
N ARG A 455 -3.98 20.12 25.24
CA ARG A 455 -5.40 20.48 25.08
C ARG A 455 -6.32 19.93 26.19
N GLY A 456 -5.83 18.97 26.98
CA GLY A 456 -6.57 18.35 28.08
C GLY A 456 -7.70 17.43 27.63
N LEU A 457 -7.63 16.89 26.41
CA LEU A 457 -8.59 15.92 25.91
C LEU A 457 -8.26 14.51 26.42
N SER A 458 -9.27 13.69 26.67
CA SER A 458 -9.04 12.30 27.02
C SER A 458 -8.51 11.53 25.80
N SER A 459 -7.54 10.63 26.03
CA SER A 459 -6.94 9.83 24.96
C SER A 459 -6.87 8.36 25.35
N VAL A 460 -7.01 7.49 24.35
CA VAL A 460 -6.92 6.04 24.56
C VAL A 460 -5.44 5.61 24.56
N LEU A 461 -5.07 4.84 25.58
CA LEU A 461 -3.78 4.15 25.64
C LEU A 461 -3.91 2.74 25.07
N PHE A 462 -2.94 2.32 24.27
CA PHE A 462 -2.80 0.95 23.82
C PHE A 462 -2.17 0.09 24.92
N ARG A 463 -2.71 -1.11 25.16
CA ARG A 463 -2.21 -2.08 26.15
C ARG A 463 -2.11 -1.53 27.58
N GLY A 464 -2.88 -0.48 27.88
CA GLY A 464 -2.89 0.20 29.18
C GLY A 464 -1.75 1.18 29.43
N ASN A 465 -0.64 1.15 28.70
CA ASN A 465 0.54 1.98 29.00
C ASN A 465 1.15 2.72 27.81
N SER A 466 0.84 2.32 26.57
CA SER A 466 1.49 2.87 25.38
C SER A 466 0.62 3.94 24.71
N LYS A 467 1.22 5.08 24.35
CA LYS A 467 0.49 6.19 23.72
C LYS A 467 0.05 5.79 22.31
N SER A 468 -1.21 6.03 21.97
CA SER A 468 -1.78 5.67 20.67
C SER A 468 -1.18 6.43 19.48
N ASN A 469 -0.65 7.63 19.73
CA ASN A 469 0.03 8.44 18.71
C ASN A 469 1.49 8.04 18.47
N VAL A 470 2.10 7.19 19.32
CA VAL A 470 3.50 6.81 19.20
C VAL A 470 3.63 5.37 18.73
N THR A 471 4.46 5.19 17.71
CA THR A 471 4.87 3.86 17.25
C THR A 471 6.32 3.60 17.64
N TYR A 472 6.64 2.35 17.98
CA TYR A 472 7.98 1.91 18.37
C TYR A 472 8.45 0.73 17.52
N SER A 473 9.75 0.65 17.25
CA SER A 473 10.38 -0.57 16.71
C SER A 473 11.83 -0.71 17.13
N ILE A 474 12.35 -1.94 17.03
CA ILE A 474 13.76 -2.26 17.26
C ILE A 474 14.29 -3.16 16.14
N ALA A 475 15.42 -2.78 15.55
CA ALA A 475 16.14 -3.57 14.57
C ALA A 475 17.48 -4.02 15.15
N LYS A 476 17.69 -5.35 15.20
CA LYS A 476 18.93 -5.97 15.67
C LYS A 476 19.82 -6.32 14.48
N SER A 477 21.12 -6.06 14.60
CA SER A 477 22.11 -6.34 13.54
C SER A 477 23.48 -6.61 14.16
N LYS A 478 24.44 -7.01 13.33
CA LYS A 478 25.82 -7.26 13.77
C LYS A 478 26.85 -6.76 12.77
N ARG A 479 27.94 -6.22 13.29
CA ARG A 479 29.21 -6.03 12.57
C ARG A 479 30.13 -7.21 12.88
N ARG A 480 31.28 -7.29 12.19
CA ARG A 480 32.33 -8.29 12.49
C ARG A 480 32.79 -8.21 13.95
N ILE A 481 32.81 -7.01 14.54
CA ILE A 481 33.21 -6.78 15.94
C ILE A 481 32.13 -7.13 16.97
N GLY A 482 30.87 -7.30 16.58
CA GLY A 482 29.80 -7.61 17.55
C GLY A 482 28.42 -7.08 17.17
N ALA A 483 27.47 -7.30 18.06
CA ALA A 483 26.08 -6.94 17.88
C ALA A 483 25.81 -5.45 18.19
N PHE A 484 24.78 -4.91 17.54
CA PHE A 484 24.22 -3.61 17.84
C PHE A 484 22.72 -3.60 17.55
N ALA A 485 21.99 -2.71 18.21
CA ALA A 485 20.58 -2.49 18.02
C ALA A 485 20.30 -1.04 17.65
N VAL A 486 19.26 -0.86 16.84
CA VAL A 486 18.68 0.44 16.52
C VAL A 486 17.26 0.45 17.06
N LYS A 487 16.96 1.36 17.96
CA LYS A 487 15.59 1.64 18.44
C LYS A 487 15.07 2.90 17.77
N GLY A 488 13.77 2.94 17.56
CA GLY A 488 13.14 4.06 16.87
C GLY A 488 11.71 4.30 17.32
N TRP A 489 11.36 5.58 17.46
CA TRP A 489 10.00 6.04 17.74
C TRP A 489 9.57 7.08 16.72
N ILE A 490 8.29 7.04 16.33
CA ILE A 490 7.62 8.10 15.57
C ILE A 490 6.38 8.52 16.36
N GLY A 491 6.20 9.82 16.52
CA GLY A 491 4.97 10.42 17.05
C GLY A 491 4.14 11.02 15.93
N GLY A 492 2.84 10.76 15.95
CA GLY A 492 1.83 11.42 15.13
C GLY A 492 1.18 12.60 15.84
N LYS A 493 0.74 13.58 15.05
CA LYS A 493 -0.12 14.70 15.42
C LYS A 493 -1.41 14.61 14.62
#